data_AF-A0A354M6Y3-F1
#
_entry.id   AF-A0A354M6Y3-F1
#
_cell.length_a   1.000
_cell.length_b   1.000
_cell.length_c   1.000
_cell.angle_alpha   90.00
_cell.angle_beta   90.00
_cell.angle_gamma   90.00
#
_symmetry.space_group_name_H-M   'P 1'
#
loop_
_entity.id
_entity.type
_entity.pdbx_description
1 polymer ?
#
loop_
_entity_poly.entity_id
_entity_poly.type
_entity_poly.pdbx_seq_one_letter_code
_entity_poly.pdbx_strand_id
1 'polypeptide(L)'
;NKCLLDDPIALSSFSFWSSFYTKYKLPVSVSFYNRFRIGITPLGISDYTVYTQLKDMAPEIDGKWGIALIPGTRDENGNIDHTVSGSGAGCAILNTSKNVKSAWEFLKWWTDADTQLLYNNEVESILGTISRIATANTEAFENMGWDYNDLEILNLQRKYIKEIPEVPGSYFVARAVDQAFWKVYNKGENVKDALIKAADYANEEIERKINAYS
;
A
#
# COMPACT_ATOMS: atom_id res chain seq x y z
N ASN A 1 2.84 -11.80 22.31
CA ASN A 1 2.59 -11.02 21.08
C ASN A 1 3.11 -9.61 21.28
N LYS A 2 4.22 -9.26 20.63
CA LYS A 2 4.82 -7.92 20.65
C LYS A 2 5.22 -7.55 19.22
N CYS A 3 5.15 -6.26 18.89
CA CYS A 3 5.69 -5.74 17.65
C CYS A 3 7.23 -5.71 17.69
N LEU A 4 7.86 -5.58 16.52
CA LEU A 4 9.33 -5.57 16.35
C LEU A 4 9.86 -4.17 16.02
N LEU A 5 9.16 -3.12 16.43
CA LEU A 5 9.57 -1.74 16.13
C LEU A 5 10.83 -1.31 16.90
N ASP A 6 11.16 -2.00 17.99
CA ASP A 6 12.37 -1.79 18.79
C ASP A 6 13.59 -2.57 18.25
N ASP A 7 13.41 -3.38 17.20
CA ASP A 7 14.50 -4.12 16.56
C ASP A 7 15.49 -3.18 15.83
N PRO A 8 16.81 -3.50 15.83
CA PRO A 8 17.81 -2.71 15.12
C PRO A 8 17.50 -2.48 13.63
N ILE A 9 16.89 -3.45 12.95
CA ILE A 9 16.50 -3.35 11.54
C ILE A 9 15.37 -2.34 11.38
N ALA A 10 14.36 -2.38 12.26
CA ALA A 10 13.26 -1.42 12.25
C ALA A 10 13.77 0.01 12.52
N LEU A 11 14.67 0.17 13.49
CA LEU A 11 15.27 1.46 13.81
C LEU A 11 16.11 2.01 12.65
N SER A 12 16.93 1.17 12.02
CA SER A 12 17.72 1.54 10.85
C SER A 12 16.82 1.99 9.70
N SER A 13 15.76 1.22 9.42
CA SER A 13 14.80 1.50 8.34
C SER A 13 14.03 2.80 8.58
N PHE A 14 13.53 3.01 9.80
CA PHE A 14 12.83 4.23 10.19
C PHE A 14 13.74 5.46 10.17
N SER A 15 15.01 5.31 10.59
CA SER A 15 16.02 6.37 10.50
C SER A 15 16.31 6.75 9.04
N PHE A 16 16.48 5.76 8.17
CA PHE A 16 16.68 5.98 6.75
C PHE A 16 15.47 6.69 6.12
N TRP A 17 14.26 6.18 6.34
CA TRP A 17 13.03 6.75 5.81
C TRP A 17 12.78 8.18 6.30
N SER A 18 12.89 8.44 7.61
CA SER A 18 12.70 9.78 8.18
C SER A 18 13.78 10.78 7.70
N SER A 19 14.96 10.30 7.30
CA SER A 19 16.02 11.16 6.75
C SER A 19 15.65 11.83 5.43
N PHE A 20 14.80 11.20 4.60
CA PHE A 20 14.30 11.81 3.37
C PHE A 20 13.62 13.16 3.62
N TYR A 21 12.90 13.26 4.72
CA TYR A 21 12.14 14.46 5.07
C TYR A 21 12.95 15.41 5.97
N THR A 22 13.66 14.86 6.96
CA THR A 22 14.39 15.68 7.93
C THR A 22 15.71 16.22 7.40
N LYS A 23 16.45 15.44 6.60
CA LYS A 23 17.76 15.82 6.04
C LYS A 23 17.65 16.27 4.59
N TYR A 24 17.04 15.45 3.73
CA TYR A 24 16.94 15.73 2.29
C TYR A 24 15.77 16.66 1.92
N LYS A 25 14.94 17.04 2.92
CA LYS A 25 13.86 18.01 2.77
C LYS A 25 12.87 17.67 1.66
N LEU A 26 12.64 16.37 1.42
CA LEU A 26 11.54 15.96 0.57
C LEU A 26 10.22 16.47 1.19
N PRO A 27 9.29 16.97 0.37
CA PRO A 27 7.98 17.37 0.85
C PRO A 27 7.18 16.15 1.33
N VAL A 28 6.55 16.26 2.51
CA VAL A 28 5.72 15.19 3.10
C VAL A 28 4.41 14.94 2.35
N SER A 29 3.96 15.90 1.54
CA SER A 29 2.77 15.77 0.71
C SER A 29 2.98 16.49 -0.61
N VAL A 30 2.76 15.78 -1.70
CA VAL A 30 2.82 16.30 -3.07
C VAL A 30 1.78 15.62 -3.94
N SER A 31 1.27 16.34 -4.94
CA SER A 31 0.61 15.70 -6.07
C SER A 31 1.69 15.09 -6.97
N PHE A 32 1.90 13.77 -6.84
CA PHE A 32 2.88 13.06 -7.68
C PHE A 32 2.53 13.20 -9.16
N TYR A 33 1.26 12.93 -9.54
CA TYR A 33 0.75 13.12 -10.90
C TYR A 33 1.13 14.48 -11.50
N ASN A 34 0.74 15.59 -10.84
CA ASN A 34 1.00 16.93 -11.38
C ASN A 34 2.48 17.27 -11.53
N ARG A 35 3.34 16.78 -10.62
CA ARG A 35 4.78 17.07 -10.63
C ARG A 35 5.57 16.17 -11.58
N PHE A 36 5.18 14.91 -11.69
CA PHE A 36 5.76 13.93 -12.61
C PHE A 36 5.48 14.35 -14.05
N ARG A 37 4.23 14.71 -14.35
CA ARG A 37 3.75 15.20 -15.64
C ARG A 37 4.61 16.33 -16.23
N ILE A 38 5.12 17.23 -15.39
CA ILE A 38 5.93 18.38 -15.81
C ILE A 38 7.43 18.19 -15.55
N GLY A 39 7.87 16.97 -15.20
CA GLY A 39 9.29 16.62 -15.02
C GLY A 39 9.96 17.14 -13.75
N ILE A 40 9.21 17.70 -12.79
CA ILE A 40 9.76 18.19 -11.51
C ILE A 40 10.11 17.03 -10.58
N THR A 41 9.29 15.98 -10.58
CA THR A 41 9.50 14.76 -9.79
C THR A 41 9.67 13.60 -10.76
N PRO A 42 10.89 13.18 -11.13
CA PRO A 42 11.12 12.18 -12.18
C PRO A 42 10.93 10.73 -11.72
N LEU A 43 10.70 10.50 -10.42
CA LEU A 43 10.51 9.18 -9.84
C LEU A 43 9.51 9.26 -8.68
N GLY A 44 8.65 8.26 -8.55
CA GLY A 44 7.78 8.10 -7.40
C GLY A 44 7.36 6.65 -7.22
N ILE A 45 6.85 6.35 -6.03
CA ILE A 45 6.27 5.06 -5.67
C ILE A 45 4.79 5.33 -5.44
N SER A 46 3.93 4.59 -6.13
CA SER A 46 2.48 4.76 -6.03
C SER A 46 1.76 3.49 -6.47
N ASP A 47 0.47 3.42 -6.16
CA ASP A 47 -0.39 2.33 -6.59
C ASP A 47 -0.63 2.38 -8.10
N TYR A 48 -1.00 1.24 -8.68
CA TYR A 48 -1.16 1.11 -10.14
C TYR A 48 -2.31 1.99 -10.72
N THR A 49 -3.20 2.50 -9.88
CA THR A 49 -4.23 3.47 -10.30
C THR A 49 -3.62 4.80 -10.73
N VAL A 50 -2.42 5.16 -10.25
CA VAL A 50 -1.69 6.32 -10.77
C VAL A 50 -1.10 6.03 -12.15
N TYR A 51 -0.72 4.78 -12.43
CA TYR A 51 -0.32 4.37 -13.78
C TYR A 51 -1.47 4.56 -14.78
N THR A 52 -2.69 4.12 -14.43
CA THR A 52 -3.86 4.30 -15.31
C THR A 52 -4.20 5.78 -15.48
N GLN A 53 -4.14 6.57 -14.41
CA GLN A 53 -4.30 8.02 -14.48
C GLN A 53 -3.28 8.69 -15.41
N LEU A 54 -1.99 8.32 -15.34
CA LEU A 54 -0.95 8.91 -16.20
C LEU A 54 -1.15 8.54 -17.67
N LYS A 55 -1.48 7.28 -17.97
CA LYS A 55 -1.76 6.83 -19.35
C LYS A 55 -2.93 7.59 -19.98
N ASP A 56 -3.99 7.84 -19.21
CA ASP A 56 -5.19 8.53 -19.69
C ASP A 56 -5.03 10.04 -19.79
N MET A 57 -4.49 10.66 -18.73
CA MET A 57 -4.58 12.12 -18.53
C MET A 57 -3.29 12.89 -18.87
N ALA A 58 -2.17 12.21 -19.15
CA ALA A 58 -0.88 12.84 -19.43
C ALA A 58 -0.30 12.45 -20.82
N PRO A 59 -1.05 12.69 -21.92
CA PRO A 59 -0.61 12.31 -23.27
C PRO A 59 0.68 13.03 -23.70
N GLU A 60 0.99 14.20 -23.14
CA GLU A 60 2.20 14.96 -23.50
C GLU A 60 3.52 14.32 -23.02
N ILE A 61 3.45 13.38 -22.08
CA ILE A 61 4.60 12.58 -21.65
C ILE A 61 4.54 11.14 -22.15
N ASP A 62 3.60 10.80 -23.04
CA ASP A 62 3.51 9.45 -23.59
C ASP A 62 4.84 9.01 -24.24
N GLY A 63 5.22 7.75 -24.01
CA GLY A 63 6.51 7.18 -24.40
C GLY A 63 7.74 7.75 -23.68
N LYS A 64 7.60 8.68 -22.73
CA LYS A 64 8.72 9.30 -21.99
C LYS A 64 8.86 8.80 -20.55
N TRP A 65 8.02 7.86 -20.14
CA TRP A 65 8.06 7.24 -18.83
C TRP A 65 7.72 5.75 -18.93
N GLY A 66 7.96 5.03 -17.85
CA GLY A 66 7.57 3.63 -17.69
C GLY A 66 7.46 3.27 -16.21
N ILE A 67 7.01 2.04 -15.96
CA ILE A 67 6.96 1.46 -14.62
C ILE A 67 8.08 0.46 -14.42
N ALA A 68 8.39 0.16 -13.16
CA ALA A 68 9.38 -0.83 -12.75
C ALA A 68 8.98 -1.40 -11.39
N LEU A 69 9.67 -2.46 -10.95
CA LEU A 69 9.57 -2.92 -9.57
C LEU A 69 9.96 -1.80 -8.61
N ILE A 70 9.31 -1.78 -7.45
CA ILE A 70 9.61 -0.84 -6.37
C ILE A 70 11.07 -1.02 -5.97
N PRO A 71 11.88 0.04 -5.78
CA PRO A 71 13.27 -0.10 -5.36
C PRO A 71 13.39 -0.97 -4.11
N GLY A 72 14.18 -2.04 -4.21
CA GLY A 72 14.33 -3.02 -3.14
C GLY A 72 15.59 -2.84 -2.31
N THR A 73 15.71 -3.63 -1.24
CA THR A 73 16.89 -3.70 -0.38
C THR A 73 17.75 -4.91 -0.76
N ARG A 74 19.07 -4.77 -0.71
CA ARG A 74 19.99 -5.88 -1.01
C ARG A 74 20.25 -6.71 0.24
N ASP A 75 20.08 -8.03 0.15
CA ASP A 75 20.43 -8.96 1.23
C ASP A 75 21.94 -9.32 1.24
N GLU A 76 22.37 -10.07 2.25
CA GLU A 76 23.78 -10.51 2.41
C GLU A 76 24.26 -11.39 1.24
N ASN A 77 23.33 -12.04 0.52
CA ASN A 77 23.62 -12.91 -0.61
C ASN A 77 23.60 -12.16 -1.95
N GLY A 78 23.31 -10.87 -1.95
CA GLY A 78 23.24 -10.02 -3.14
C GLY A 78 21.89 -10.02 -3.86
N ASN A 79 20.87 -10.71 -3.34
CA ASN A 79 19.50 -10.65 -3.87
C ASN A 79 18.86 -9.31 -3.51
N ILE A 80 17.91 -8.85 -4.34
CA ILE A 80 17.15 -7.63 -4.09
C ILE A 80 15.74 -8.01 -3.63
N ASP A 81 15.37 -7.59 -2.43
CA ASP A 81 14.04 -7.75 -1.87
C ASP A 81 13.18 -6.52 -2.20
N HIS A 82 12.17 -6.71 -3.04
CA HIS A 82 11.20 -5.70 -3.46
C HIS A 82 9.93 -5.70 -2.60
N THR A 83 9.98 -6.33 -1.41
CA THR A 83 8.83 -6.49 -0.52
C THR A 83 8.15 -5.15 -0.22
N VAL A 84 6.83 -5.15 -0.32
CA VAL A 84 5.98 -4.05 0.15
C VAL A 84 4.85 -4.58 1.01
N SER A 85 4.38 -3.73 1.92
CA SER A 85 3.18 -4.04 2.70
C SER A 85 1.98 -4.11 1.78
N GLY A 86 1.16 -5.14 1.98
CA GLY A 86 -0.19 -5.17 1.44
C GLY A 86 -1.09 -4.10 2.07
N SER A 87 -2.15 -3.78 1.34
CA SER A 87 -3.28 -2.98 1.80
C SER A 87 -4.48 -3.33 0.93
N GLY A 88 -5.68 -3.28 1.51
CA GLY A 88 -6.88 -3.59 0.77
C GLY A 88 -8.13 -3.46 1.61
N ALA A 89 -9.26 -3.70 0.97
CA ALA A 89 -10.55 -3.81 1.60
C ALA A 89 -11.12 -5.22 1.35
N GLY A 90 -11.87 -5.72 2.33
CA GLY A 90 -12.58 -6.99 2.24
C GLY A 90 -14.07 -6.80 2.47
N CYS A 91 -14.87 -7.73 1.98
CA CYS A 91 -16.28 -7.80 2.31
C CYS A 91 -16.49 -8.68 3.55
N ALA A 92 -17.41 -8.28 4.42
CA ALA A 92 -17.77 -9.03 5.62
C ALA A 92 -19.29 -9.16 5.75
N ILE A 93 -19.75 -10.28 6.30
CA ILE A 93 -21.15 -10.50 6.67
C ILE A 93 -21.26 -10.33 8.17
N LEU A 94 -22.11 -9.40 8.61
CA LEU A 94 -22.37 -9.20 10.03
C LEU A 94 -23.00 -10.46 10.63
N ASN A 95 -22.49 -10.89 11.78
CA ASN A 95 -23.03 -12.05 12.51
C ASN A 95 -24.50 -11.87 12.94
N THR A 96 -24.97 -10.62 13.04
CA THR A 96 -26.36 -10.28 13.34
C THR A 96 -27.28 -10.27 12.11
N SER A 97 -26.76 -10.55 10.92
CA SER A 97 -27.55 -10.56 9.69
C SER A 97 -28.61 -11.66 9.70
N LYS A 98 -29.84 -11.31 9.33
CA LYS A 98 -30.93 -12.29 9.15
C LYS A 98 -30.87 -13.01 7.80
N ASN A 99 -30.02 -12.53 6.88
CA ASN A 99 -29.94 -12.99 5.48
C ASN A 99 -28.53 -13.47 5.11
N VAL A 100 -27.86 -14.20 6.01
CA VAL A 100 -26.46 -14.65 5.85
C VAL A 100 -26.24 -15.41 4.53
N LYS A 101 -27.16 -16.32 4.17
CA LYS A 101 -27.04 -17.12 2.93
C LYS A 101 -27.06 -16.25 1.68
N SER A 102 -28.03 -15.35 1.55
CA SER A 102 -28.12 -14.45 0.40
C SER A 102 -26.95 -13.47 0.34
N ALA A 103 -26.50 -12.97 1.49
CA ALA A 103 -25.30 -12.14 1.56
C ALA A 103 -24.06 -12.90 1.07
N TRP A 104 -23.91 -14.18 1.43
CA TRP A 104 -22.80 -15.01 0.95
C TRP A 104 -22.85 -15.24 -0.57
N GLU A 105 -24.02 -15.57 -1.12
CA GLU A 105 -24.19 -15.69 -2.57
C GLU A 105 -23.85 -14.39 -3.30
N PHE A 106 -24.27 -13.24 -2.74
CA PHE A 106 -23.92 -11.93 -3.28
C PHE A 106 -22.41 -11.67 -3.23
N LEU A 107 -21.74 -11.97 -2.12
CA LEU A 107 -20.29 -11.78 -2.02
C LEU A 107 -19.54 -12.65 -3.03
N LYS A 108 -19.92 -13.92 -3.19
CA LYS A 108 -19.33 -14.79 -4.23
C LYS A 108 -19.47 -14.18 -5.63
N TRP A 109 -20.68 -13.76 -6.00
CA TRP A 109 -20.93 -13.10 -7.28
C TRP A 109 -20.11 -11.83 -7.42
N TRP A 110 -20.08 -10.98 -6.39
CA TRP A 110 -19.39 -9.69 -6.44
C TRP A 110 -17.88 -9.86 -6.57
N THR A 111 -17.29 -10.85 -5.90
CA THR A 111 -15.84 -11.10 -5.95
C THR A 111 -15.41 -12.01 -7.10
N ASP A 112 -16.34 -12.50 -7.90
CA ASP A 112 -16.08 -13.33 -9.06
C ASP A 112 -15.28 -12.59 -10.14
N ALA A 113 -14.45 -13.32 -10.89
CA ALA A 113 -13.53 -12.72 -11.86
C ALA A 113 -14.28 -12.04 -13.01
N ASP A 114 -15.28 -12.71 -13.59
CA ASP A 114 -16.05 -12.19 -14.71
C ASP A 114 -16.88 -10.98 -14.27
N THR A 115 -17.48 -11.03 -13.08
CA THR A 115 -18.24 -9.90 -12.52
C THR A 115 -17.33 -8.68 -12.30
N GLN A 116 -16.17 -8.87 -11.67
CA GLN A 116 -15.22 -7.78 -11.42
C GLN A 116 -14.67 -7.19 -12.72
N LEU A 117 -14.38 -8.03 -13.71
CA LEU A 117 -13.91 -7.58 -15.02
C LEU A 117 -15.00 -6.82 -15.77
N LEU A 118 -16.21 -7.37 -15.84
CA LEU A 118 -17.36 -6.71 -16.48
C LEU A 118 -17.61 -5.34 -15.85
N TYR A 119 -17.65 -5.27 -14.52
CA TYR A 119 -17.87 -4.02 -13.82
C TYR A 119 -16.78 -2.98 -14.15
N ASN A 120 -15.50 -3.37 -14.16
CA ASN A 120 -14.42 -2.46 -14.52
C ASN A 120 -14.53 -1.98 -15.98
N ASN A 121 -14.83 -2.87 -16.92
CA ASN A 121 -14.98 -2.52 -18.33
C ASN A 121 -16.15 -1.56 -18.56
N GLU A 122 -17.29 -1.77 -17.88
CA GLU A 122 -18.45 -0.88 -17.96
C GLU A 122 -18.13 0.51 -17.41
N VAL A 123 -17.48 0.59 -16.25
CA VAL A 123 -17.07 1.86 -15.65
C VAL A 123 -16.06 2.60 -16.55
N GLU A 124 -15.06 1.89 -17.07
CA GLU A 124 -14.08 2.40 -18.04
C GLU A 124 -14.72 2.89 -19.35
N SER A 125 -15.75 2.19 -19.86
CA SER A 125 -16.45 2.60 -21.09
C SER A 125 -17.15 3.96 -20.97
N ILE A 126 -17.51 4.36 -19.75
CA ILE A 126 -18.22 5.61 -19.46
C ILE A 126 -17.24 6.73 -19.08
N LEU A 127 -16.20 6.41 -18.30
CA LEU A 127 -15.35 7.40 -17.63
C LEU A 127 -13.88 7.39 -18.08
N GLY A 128 -13.49 6.49 -18.98
CA GLY A 128 -12.11 6.33 -19.45
C GLY A 128 -11.25 5.45 -18.54
N THR A 129 -9.98 5.23 -18.90
CA THR A 129 -9.13 4.24 -18.22
C THR A 129 -8.78 4.63 -16.78
N ILE A 130 -8.90 5.91 -16.43
CA ILE A 130 -8.71 6.41 -15.06
C ILE A 130 -9.72 5.82 -14.07
N SER A 131 -10.90 5.42 -14.53
CA SER A 131 -11.95 4.91 -13.67
C SER A 131 -11.82 3.43 -13.33
N ARG A 132 -10.75 2.77 -13.79
CA ARG A 132 -10.44 1.41 -13.37
C ARG A 132 -10.35 1.35 -11.85
N ILE A 133 -11.18 0.49 -11.28
CA ILE A 133 -11.25 0.28 -9.84
C ILE A 133 -10.18 -0.73 -9.47
N ALA A 134 -9.55 -0.49 -8.32
CA ALA A 134 -8.46 -1.33 -7.86
C ALA A 134 -8.96 -2.72 -7.40
N THR A 135 -9.15 -3.67 -8.34
CA THR A 135 -9.68 -5.00 -8.00
C THR A 135 -8.65 -5.85 -7.24
N ALA A 136 -9.14 -6.60 -6.25
CA ALA A 136 -8.37 -7.61 -5.54
C ALA A 136 -8.38 -8.97 -6.25
N ASN A 137 -9.31 -9.19 -7.19
CA ASN A 137 -9.38 -10.43 -7.96
C ASN A 137 -8.27 -10.44 -9.02
N THR A 138 -7.32 -11.36 -8.88
CA THR A 138 -6.14 -11.43 -9.75
C THR A 138 -6.46 -11.85 -11.17
N GLU A 139 -7.44 -12.73 -11.36
CA GLU A 139 -7.87 -13.16 -12.69
C GLU A 139 -8.58 -12.02 -13.42
N ALA A 140 -9.48 -11.31 -12.74
CA ALA A 140 -10.10 -10.10 -13.30
C ALA A 140 -9.03 -9.06 -13.66
N PHE A 141 -8.07 -8.83 -12.75
CA PHE A 141 -6.96 -7.91 -12.99
C PHE A 141 -6.15 -8.30 -14.23
N GLU A 142 -5.75 -9.56 -14.38
CA GLU A 142 -4.97 -10.04 -15.54
C GLU A 142 -5.70 -9.89 -16.87
N ASN A 143 -7.03 -9.94 -16.86
CA ASN A 143 -7.87 -9.84 -18.06
C ASN A 143 -8.31 -8.40 -18.41
N MET A 144 -7.92 -7.39 -17.62
CA MET A 144 -8.15 -5.98 -18.00
C MET A 144 -7.24 -5.55 -19.16
N GLY A 145 -7.59 -4.44 -19.83
CA GLY A 145 -6.83 -3.92 -20.98
C GLY A 145 -5.50 -3.26 -20.59
N TRP A 146 -4.44 -4.04 -20.41
CA TRP A 146 -3.09 -3.55 -20.11
C TRP A 146 -2.16 -3.60 -21.33
N ASP A 147 -1.12 -2.76 -21.29
CA ASP A 147 0.06 -2.98 -22.13
C ASP A 147 0.79 -4.25 -21.65
N TYR A 148 1.14 -5.15 -22.56
CA TYR A 148 1.68 -6.48 -22.24
C TYR A 148 2.89 -6.43 -21.30
N ASN A 149 3.87 -5.57 -21.60
CA ASN A 149 5.09 -5.44 -20.79
C ASN A 149 4.79 -4.85 -19.40
N ASP A 150 3.82 -3.93 -19.31
CA ASP A 150 3.46 -3.30 -18.04
C ASP A 150 2.71 -4.28 -17.14
N LEU A 151 1.83 -5.13 -17.70
CA LEU A 151 1.18 -6.20 -16.96
C LEU A 151 2.18 -7.19 -16.35
N GLU A 152 3.23 -7.55 -17.08
CA GLU A 152 4.28 -8.44 -16.57
C GLU A 152 4.95 -7.85 -15.33
N ILE A 153 5.28 -6.55 -15.35
CA ILE A 153 5.88 -5.83 -14.23
C ILE A 153 4.92 -5.77 -13.04
N LEU A 154 3.64 -5.45 -13.28
CA LEU A 154 2.62 -5.38 -12.23
C LEU A 154 2.41 -6.74 -11.54
N ASN A 155 2.34 -7.82 -12.33
CA ASN A 155 2.22 -9.18 -11.80
C ASN A 155 3.48 -9.64 -11.07
N LEU A 156 4.67 -9.22 -11.52
CA LEU A 156 5.91 -9.51 -10.82
C LEU A 156 5.97 -8.77 -9.48
N GLN A 157 5.65 -7.46 -9.44
CA GLN A 157 5.60 -6.69 -8.20
C GLN A 157 4.59 -7.26 -7.21
N ARG A 158 3.44 -7.77 -7.68
CA ARG A 158 2.41 -8.38 -6.83
C ARG A 158 2.94 -9.55 -6.00
N LYS A 159 3.91 -10.32 -6.52
CA LYS A 159 4.54 -11.45 -5.79
C LYS A 159 5.35 -11.00 -4.58
N TYR A 160 5.73 -9.73 -4.51
CA TYR A 160 6.46 -9.14 -3.39
C TYR A 160 5.54 -8.51 -2.34
N ILE A 161 4.23 -8.57 -2.50
CA ILE A 161 3.29 -8.09 -1.48
C ILE A 161 3.31 -9.06 -0.31
N LYS A 162 3.55 -8.52 0.89
CA LYS A 162 3.41 -9.26 2.16
C LYS A 162 2.45 -8.52 3.06
N GLU A 163 1.44 -9.23 3.54
CA GLU A 163 0.47 -8.68 4.50
C GLU A 163 1.08 -8.59 5.90
N ILE A 164 0.66 -7.57 6.65
CA ILE A 164 0.99 -7.44 8.05
C ILE A 164 0.04 -8.36 8.84
N PRO A 165 0.54 -9.29 9.66
CA PRO A 165 -0.32 -10.16 10.45
C PRO A 165 -1.24 -9.37 11.40
N GLU A 166 -2.54 -9.67 11.35
CA GLU A 166 -3.53 -9.02 12.19
C GLU A 166 -3.76 -9.79 13.49
N VAL A 167 -3.65 -9.09 14.62
CA VAL A 167 -3.96 -9.59 15.97
C VAL A 167 -4.73 -8.51 16.73
N PRO A 168 -5.49 -8.82 17.80
CA PRO A 168 -6.15 -7.76 18.57
C PRO A 168 -5.15 -6.67 19.00
N GLY A 169 -5.39 -5.43 18.55
CA GLY A 169 -4.51 -4.28 18.82
C GLY A 169 -3.41 -3.99 17.78
N SER A 170 -3.17 -4.87 16.79
CA SER A 170 -2.16 -4.67 15.72
C SER A 170 -2.35 -3.39 14.93
N TYR A 171 -3.60 -2.93 14.77
CA TYR A 171 -3.93 -1.65 14.11
C TYR A 171 -3.16 -0.46 14.71
N PHE A 172 -2.74 -0.56 15.98
CA PHE A 172 -1.99 0.49 16.65
C PHE A 172 -0.52 0.54 16.22
N VAL A 173 0.05 -0.55 15.68
CA VAL A 173 1.45 -0.58 15.21
C VAL A 173 1.67 0.42 14.09
N ALA A 174 0.85 0.38 13.03
CA ALA A 174 0.95 1.33 11.91
C ALA A 174 0.76 2.78 12.40
N ARG A 175 -0.22 3.01 13.26
CA ARG A 175 -0.45 4.33 13.88
C ARG A 175 0.73 4.81 14.71
N ALA A 176 1.37 3.92 15.46
CA ALA A 176 2.51 4.25 16.29
C ALA A 176 3.71 4.69 15.44
N VAL A 177 3.94 4.03 14.29
CA VAL A 177 4.95 4.43 13.31
C VAL A 177 4.67 5.83 12.76
N ASP A 178 3.43 6.13 12.37
CA ASP A 178 3.04 7.48 11.90
C ASP A 178 3.27 8.54 12.98
N GLN A 179 2.86 8.25 14.22
CA GLN A 179 3.05 9.17 15.34
C GLN A 179 4.53 9.41 15.64
N ALA A 180 5.36 8.36 15.60
CA ALA A 180 6.81 8.49 15.73
C ALA A 180 7.38 9.38 14.62
N PHE A 181 6.96 9.17 13.37
CA PHE A 181 7.38 9.99 12.23
C PHE A 181 7.08 11.46 12.45
N TRP A 182 5.83 11.80 12.83
CA TRP A 182 5.44 13.18 13.05
C TRP A 182 6.16 13.84 14.22
N LYS A 183 6.52 13.08 15.27
CA LYS A 183 7.37 13.59 16.37
C LYS A 183 8.78 13.92 15.89
N VAL A 184 9.39 13.04 15.11
CA VAL A 184 10.72 13.29 14.52
C VAL A 184 10.67 14.50 13.57
N TYR A 185 9.70 14.52 12.65
CA TYR A 185 9.62 15.54 11.61
C TYR A 185 9.23 16.92 12.15
N ASN A 186 8.18 17.02 12.98
CA ASN A 186 7.67 18.32 13.46
C ASN A 186 8.35 18.82 14.73
N LYS A 187 8.79 17.91 15.61
CA LYS A 187 9.32 18.27 16.94
C LYS A 187 10.82 18.06 17.07
N GLY A 188 11.48 17.51 16.05
CA GLY A 188 12.91 17.22 16.09
C GLY A 188 13.28 16.18 17.16
N GLU A 189 12.34 15.32 17.56
CA GLU A 189 12.62 14.26 18.54
C GLU A 189 13.68 13.30 17.99
N ASN A 190 14.50 12.75 18.88
CA ASN A 190 15.48 11.74 18.50
C ASN A 190 14.77 10.54 17.88
N VAL A 191 15.24 10.09 16.71
CA VAL A 191 14.66 8.98 15.93
C VAL A 191 14.49 7.71 16.76
N LYS A 192 15.52 7.36 17.54
CA LYS A 192 15.52 6.16 18.39
C LYS A 192 14.50 6.29 19.51
N ASP A 193 14.50 7.41 20.21
CA ASP A 193 13.56 7.63 21.32
C ASP A 193 12.11 7.65 20.83
N ALA A 194 11.85 8.29 19.69
CA ALA A 194 10.51 8.35 19.11
C ALA A 194 9.99 6.96 18.74
N LEU A 195 10.82 6.12 18.11
CA LEU A 195 10.43 4.77 17.70
C LEU A 195 10.30 3.80 18.87
N ILE A 196 11.21 3.84 19.85
CA ILE A 196 11.13 2.97 21.04
C ILE A 196 9.86 3.29 21.83
N LYS A 197 9.58 4.57 22.11
CA LYS A 197 8.33 4.95 22.79
C LYS A 197 7.10 4.51 22.00
N ALA A 198 7.12 4.61 20.67
CA ALA A 198 6.04 4.14 19.82
C ALA A 198 5.86 2.61 19.90
N ALA A 199 6.96 1.85 19.94
CA ALA A 199 6.95 0.40 20.14
C ALA A 199 6.30 0.02 21.48
N ASP A 200 6.68 0.71 22.56
CA ASP A 200 6.10 0.49 23.90
C ASP A 200 4.58 0.73 23.89
N TYR A 201 4.12 1.87 23.36
CA TYR A 201 2.68 2.16 23.27
C TYR A 201 1.92 1.15 22.41
N ALA A 202 2.51 0.69 21.31
CA ALA A 202 1.89 -0.34 20.47
C ALA A 202 1.79 -1.68 21.20
N ASN A 203 2.83 -2.06 21.93
CA ASN A 203 2.84 -3.30 22.71
C ASN A 203 1.82 -3.27 23.85
N GLU A 204 1.69 -2.14 24.56
CA GLU A 204 0.67 -1.93 25.60
C GLU A 204 -0.75 -2.08 25.04
N GLU A 205 -1.03 -1.48 23.87
CA GLU A 205 -2.35 -1.60 23.23
C GLU A 205 -2.64 -3.03 22.74
N ILE A 206 -1.65 -3.72 22.17
CA ILE A 206 -1.78 -5.13 21.79
C ILE A 206 -2.12 -5.99 23.00
N GLU A 207 -1.36 -5.84 24.10
CA GLU A 207 -1.60 -6.59 25.33
C GLU A 207 -3.01 -6.31 25.88
N ARG A 208 -3.38 -5.03 25.99
CA ARG A 208 -4.70 -4.61 26.48
C ARG A 208 -5.83 -5.19 25.64
N LYS A 209 -5.69 -5.20 24.32
CA LYS A 209 -6.71 -5.73 23.41
C LYS A 209 -6.80 -7.24 23.47
N ILE A 210 -5.67 -7.96 23.49
CA ILE A 210 -5.67 -9.41 23.67
C ILE A 210 -6.40 -9.79 24.96
N ASN A 211 -6.10 -9.11 26.08
CA ASN A 211 -6.76 -9.36 27.36
C ASN A 211 -8.27 -9.05 27.36
N ALA A 212 -8.74 -8.13 26.51
CA ALA A 212 -10.15 -7.80 26.39
C ALA A 212 -10.97 -8.83 25.58
N TYR A 213 -10.31 -9.68 24.79
CA TYR A 213 -10.93 -10.71 23.96
C TYR A 213 -10.51 -12.14 24.35
N SER A 214 -9.71 -12.29 25.41
CA SER A 214 -9.38 -13.58 26.02
C SER A 214 -10.38 -13.91 27.13
#